data_AF-A0A2V9Q634-F1
#
_entry.id   AF-A0A2V9Q634-F1
#
_cell.length_a   1.000
_cell.length_b   1.000
_cell.length_c   1.000
_cell.angle_alpha   90.00
_cell.angle_beta   90.00
_cell.angle_gamma   90.00
#
_symmetry.space_group_name_H-M   'P 1'
#
loop_
_entity.id
_entity.type
_entity.pdbx_description
1 polymer ?
#
loop_
_entity_poly.entity_id
_entity_poly.type
_entity_poly.pdbx_seq_one_letter_code
_entity_poly.pdbx_strand_id
1 'polypeptide(L)'
;MWSEALNWMDLQAMTVGTLPRVPARIKTTLDASMSRAKELETRGDLLAAGREFKAIARNFGNLTDITTAPARVSELQKNKNFKKAEKQEAAELDQQERLEATPSAQMARLPNGEMDAMAFNELRSSIAGLKRQAGSSGRDWLVARRALGGLVVQAYESGQASLDQKNYSVALQYFDLAAAGSAKPAWAYYQSARIYAITSDKKSMLSELKKCLTAGVHDSSALDLDEFQRYRDVPEFKAVAEEWKRNATP
;
A
#
# COMPACT_ATOMS: atom_id res chain seq x y z
N MET A 1 3.63 11.34 -14.54
CA MET A 1 2.53 11.07 -13.59
C MET A 1 1.26 11.84 -13.95
N TRP A 2 1.03 13.09 -13.50
CA TRP A 2 -0.26 13.78 -13.76
C TRP A 2 -0.57 14.02 -15.24
N SER A 3 0.41 14.44 -16.04
CA SER A 3 0.24 14.67 -17.48
C SER A 3 -0.08 13.40 -18.27
N GLU A 4 0.49 12.26 -17.88
CA GLU A 4 0.21 10.96 -18.52
C GLU A 4 -1.20 10.46 -18.21
N ALA A 5 -1.66 10.64 -16.97
CA ALA A 5 -3.02 10.31 -16.56
C ALA A 5 -4.05 11.14 -17.35
N LEU A 6 -3.85 12.46 -17.46
CA LEU A 6 -4.70 13.34 -18.26
C LEU A 6 -4.68 12.98 -19.75
N ASN A 7 -3.51 12.66 -20.31
CA ASN A 7 -3.40 12.19 -21.69
C ASN A 7 -4.17 10.88 -21.91
N TRP A 8 -4.10 9.93 -20.97
CA TRP A 8 -4.85 8.69 -21.05
C TRP A 8 -6.36 8.93 -20.98
N MET A 9 -6.83 9.78 -20.07
CA MET A 9 -8.25 10.15 -19.97
C MET A 9 -8.76 10.78 -21.27
N ASP A 10 -8.00 11.68 -21.88
CA ASP A 10 -8.38 12.31 -23.15
C ASP A 10 -8.41 11.32 -24.32
N LEU A 11 -7.50 10.34 -24.36
CA LEU A 11 -7.55 9.26 -25.35
C LEU A 11 -8.78 8.36 -25.18
N GLN A 12 -9.17 8.06 -23.93
CA GLN A 12 -10.41 7.33 -23.66
C GLN A 12 -11.63 8.15 -24.13
N ALA A 13 -11.66 9.44 -23.82
CA ALA A 13 -12.71 10.35 -24.26
C ALA A 13 -12.82 10.45 -25.79
N MET A 14 -11.68 10.50 -26.51
CA MET A 14 -11.64 10.45 -27.98
C MET A 14 -12.12 9.11 -28.55
N THR A 15 -11.90 8.01 -27.81
CA THR A 15 -12.31 6.66 -28.23
C THR A 15 -13.83 6.51 -28.14
N VAL A 16 -14.45 7.03 -27.08
CA VAL A 16 -15.92 7.01 -26.90
C VAL A 16 -16.66 8.17 -27.58
N GLY A 17 -15.91 9.12 -28.17
CA GLY A 17 -16.47 10.24 -28.93
C GLY A 17 -16.93 11.44 -28.08
N THR A 18 -16.57 11.51 -26.80
CA THR A 18 -16.87 12.68 -25.95
C THR A 18 -15.91 13.85 -26.19
N LEU A 19 -14.72 13.58 -26.75
CA LEU A 19 -13.82 14.58 -27.28
C LEU A 19 -13.59 14.37 -28.79
N PRO A 20 -13.44 15.45 -29.58
CA PRO A 20 -13.06 15.33 -30.98
C PRO A 20 -11.67 14.69 -31.09
N ARG A 21 -11.48 13.85 -32.11
CA ARG A 21 -10.17 13.25 -32.39
C ARG A 21 -9.18 14.34 -32.79
N VAL A 22 -8.02 14.37 -32.14
CA VAL A 22 -6.92 15.30 -32.45
C VAL A 22 -5.73 14.48 -32.99
N PRO A 23 -5.57 14.33 -34.32
CA PRO A 23 -4.58 13.42 -34.90
C PRO A 23 -3.14 13.66 -34.43
N ALA A 24 -2.73 14.91 -34.30
CA ALA A 24 -1.40 15.27 -33.82
C ALA A 24 -1.14 14.73 -32.40
N ARG A 25 -2.11 14.86 -31.49
CA ARG A 25 -2.00 14.40 -30.11
C ARG A 25 -1.97 12.88 -30.01
N ILE A 26 -2.84 12.22 -30.79
CA ILE A 26 -2.88 10.74 -30.90
C ILE A 26 -1.50 10.25 -31.35
N LYS A 27 -0.95 10.84 -32.42
CA LYS A 27 0.36 10.48 -32.97
C LYS A 27 1.49 10.70 -31.94
N THR A 28 1.58 11.88 -31.33
CA THR A 28 2.64 12.17 -30.34
C THR A 28 2.61 11.19 -29.16
N THR A 29 1.40 10.85 -28.67
CA THR A 29 1.27 9.93 -27.53
C THR A 29 1.58 8.48 -27.93
N LEU A 30 1.20 8.07 -29.14
CA LEU A 30 1.55 6.77 -29.70
C LEU A 30 3.07 6.66 -29.88
N ASP A 31 3.71 7.65 -30.50
CA ASP A 31 5.15 7.67 -30.75
C ASP A 31 5.94 7.56 -29.44
N ALA A 32 5.54 8.34 -28.42
CA ALA A 32 6.15 8.26 -27.09
C ALA A 32 6.00 6.87 -26.46
N SER A 33 4.83 6.24 -26.60
CA SER A 33 4.58 4.90 -26.06
C SER A 33 5.38 3.81 -26.80
N MET A 34 5.45 3.90 -28.14
CA MET A 34 6.28 3.02 -28.96
C MET A 34 7.77 3.16 -28.61
N SER A 35 8.23 4.39 -28.36
CA SER A 35 9.61 4.66 -27.94
C SER A 35 9.92 4.01 -26.60
N ARG A 36 9.06 4.18 -25.59
CA ARG A 36 9.22 3.54 -24.27
C ARG A 36 9.23 2.01 -24.37
N ALA A 37 8.33 1.43 -25.15
CA ALA A 37 8.26 -0.02 -25.36
C ALA A 37 9.57 -0.57 -25.94
N LYS A 38 10.13 0.11 -26.96
CA LYS A 38 11.43 -0.25 -27.57
C LYS A 38 12.58 -0.10 -26.59
N GLU A 39 12.60 0.96 -25.79
CA GLU A 39 13.64 1.16 -24.78
C GLU A 39 13.63 0.07 -23.71
N LEU A 40 12.45 -0.35 -23.25
CA LEU A 40 12.31 -1.51 -22.34
C LEU A 40 12.85 -2.78 -22.98
N GLU A 41 12.54 -3.01 -24.26
CA GLU A 41 13.02 -4.15 -25.01
C GLU A 41 14.55 -4.14 -25.14
N THR A 42 15.15 -2.99 -25.49
CA THR A 42 16.60 -2.82 -25.60
C THR A 42 17.31 -3.03 -24.26
N ARG A 43 16.70 -2.64 -23.14
CA ARG A 43 17.21 -2.90 -21.78
C ARG A 43 17.03 -4.36 -21.31
N GLY A 44 16.36 -5.20 -22.11
CA GLY A 44 16.11 -6.60 -21.79
C GLY A 44 14.90 -6.83 -20.87
N ASP A 45 14.13 -5.79 -20.53
CA ASP A 45 12.88 -5.92 -19.78
C ASP A 45 11.74 -6.29 -20.75
N LEU A 46 11.82 -7.52 -21.25
CA LEU A 46 10.91 -8.04 -22.28
C LEU A 46 9.46 -8.09 -21.78
N LEU A 47 9.24 -8.34 -20.49
CA LEU A 47 7.90 -8.43 -19.91
C LEU A 47 7.23 -7.05 -19.88
N ALA A 48 7.96 -6.02 -19.40
CA ALA A 48 7.46 -4.66 -19.43
C ALA A 48 7.27 -4.15 -20.87
N ALA A 49 8.20 -4.44 -21.78
CA ALA A 49 8.05 -4.10 -23.20
C ALA A 49 6.77 -4.70 -23.80
N GLY A 50 6.52 -5.99 -23.56
CA GLY A 50 5.31 -6.66 -24.03
C GLY A 50 4.03 -6.07 -23.43
N ARG A 51 4.04 -5.64 -22.17
CA ARG A 51 2.92 -4.92 -21.54
C ARG A 51 2.66 -3.57 -22.18
N GLU A 52 3.72 -2.80 -22.46
CA GLU A 52 3.59 -1.50 -23.12
C GLU A 52 3.02 -1.67 -24.53
N PHE A 53 3.50 -2.63 -25.32
CA PHE A 53 2.92 -2.91 -26.64
C PHE A 53 1.45 -3.38 -26.57
N LYS A 54 1.08 -4.21 -25.58
CA LYS A 54 -0.33 -4.59 -25.34
C LYS A 54 -1.18 -3.37 -24.96
N ALA A 55 -0.65 -2.46 -24.13
CA ALA A 55 -1.34 -1.23 -23.75
C ALA A 55 -1.55 -0.30 -24.96
N ILE A 56 -0.56 -0.21 -25.87
CA ILE A 56 -0.70 0.52 -27.14
C ILE A 56 -1.85 -0.05 -27.96
N ALA A 57 -1.90 -1.38 -28.14
CA ALA A 57 -2.95 -2.01 -28.91
C ALA A 57 -4.35 -1.74 -28.34
N ARG A 58 -4.50 -1.82 -27.01
CA ARG A 58 -5.76 -1.52 -26.31
C ARG A 58 -6.16 -0.05 -26.42
N ASN A 59 -5.21 0.87 -26.21
CA ASN A 59 -5.52 2.30 -26.06
C ASN A 59 -5.69 3.03 -27.41
N PHE A 60 -5.10 2.52 -28.50
CA PHE A 60 -5.07 3.21 -29.79
C PHE A 60 -5.81 2.47 -30.93
N GLY A 61 -6.30 1.25 -30.71
CA GLY A 61 -6.86 0.40 -31.77
C GLY A 61 -8.01 1.00 -32.57
N ASN A 62 -8.80 1.89 -31.97
CA ASN A 62 -9.91 2.59 -32.65
C ASN A 62 -9.55 4.01 -33.12
N LEU A 63 -8.32 4.47 -32.87
CA LEU A 63 -7.90 5.85 -33.08
C LEU A 63 -6.94 6.01 -34.26
N THR A 64 -6.06 5.03 -34.51
CA THR A 64 -5.03 5.09 -35.55
C THR A 64 -4.54 3.68 -35.90
N ASP A 65 -3.76 3.55 -36.97
CA ASP A 65 -3.06 2.30 -37.29
C ASP A 65 -2.04 1.95 -36.18
N ILE A 66 -2.13 0.72 -35.69
CA ILE A 66 -1.32 0.15 -34.62
C ILE A 66 -0.68 -1.19 -35.01
N THR A 67 -0.71 -1.58 -36.29
CA THR A 67 -0.27 -2.90 -36.80
C THR A 67 1.08 -3.39 -36.23
N THR A 68 2.03 -2.48 -36.01
CA THR A 68 3.35 -2.80 -35.45
C THR A 68 3.29 -3.35 -34.02
N ALA A 69 2.39 -2.85 -33.16
CA ALA A 69 2.37 -3.22 -31.74
C ALA A 69 1.89 -4.68 -31.51
N PRO A 70 0.75 -5.16 -32.06
CA PRO A 70 0.36 -6.57 -31.97
C PRO A 70 1.36 -7.53 -32.61
N ALA A 71 2.01 -7.13 -33.71
CA ALA A 71 3.07 -7.93 -34.33
C ALA A 71 4.23 -8.13 -33.35
N ARG A 72 4.68 -7.06 -32.69
CA ARG A 72 5.78 -7.16 -31.72
C ARG A 72 5.40 -7.95 -30.46
N VAL A 73 4.16 -7.84 -29.98
CA VAL A 73 3.65 -8.71 -28.90
C VAL A 73 3.73 -10.19 -29.31
N SER A 74 3.28 -10.51 -30.53
CA SER A 74 3.30 -11.88 -31.07
C SER A 74 4.72 -12.43 -31.20
N GLU A 75 5.69 -11.59 -31.53
CA GLU A 75 7.10 -11.95 -31.59
C GLU A 75 7.71 -12.15 -30.19
N LEU A 76 7.43 -11.26 -29.24
CA LEU A 76 7.84 -11.39 -27.84
C LEU A 76 7.27 -12.66 -27.21
N GLN A 77 6.01 -13.01 -27.50
CA GLN A 77 5.39 -14.25 -27.01
C GLN A 77 6.09 -15.52 -27.51
N LYS A 78 6.84 -15.47 -28.62
CA LYS A 78 7.65 -16.60 -29.09
C LYS A 78 9.02 -16.66 -28.39
N ASN A 79 9.46 -15.58 -27.75
CA ASN A 79 10.74 -15.49 -27.05
C ASN A 79 10.73 -16.29 -25.73
N LYS A 80 11.72 -17.16 -25.54
CA LYS A 80 11.86 -18.00 -24.33
C LYS A 80 12.04 -17.17 -23.06
N ASN A 81 12.78 -16.06 -23.12
CA ASN A 81 13.02 -15.19 -21.96
C ASN A 81 11.76 -14.44 -21.56
N PHE A 82 10.94 -14.00 -22.52
CA PHE A 82 9.63 -13.41 -22.26
C PHE A 82 8.71 -14.40 -21.52
N LYS A 83 8.55 -15.62 -22.05
CA LYS A 83 7.74 -16.68 -21.39
C LYS A 83 8.24 -17.01 -19.98
N LYS A 84 9.56 -17.05 -19.79
CA LYS A 84 10.17 -17.29 -18.48
C LYS A 84 9.83 -16.16 -17.51
N ALA A 85 9.92 -14.90 -17.94
CA ALA A 85 9.57 -13.74 -17.12
C ALA A 85 8.08 -13.73 -16.76
N GLU A 86 7.20 -14.02 -17.72
CA GLU A 86 5.75 -14.13 -17.49
C GLU A 86 5.42 -15.24 -16.47
N LYS A 87 6.03 -16.42 -16.60
CA LYS A 87 5.86 -17.52 -15.64
C LYS A 87 6.40 -17.15 -14.25
N GLN A 88 7.54 -16.46 -14.18
CA GLN A 88 8.14 -16.02 -12.93
C GLN A 88 7.21 -15.02 -12.21
N GLU A 89 6.68 -14.03 -12.93
CA GLU A 89 5.74 -13.07 -12.35
C GLU A 89 4.45 -13.74 -11.86
N ALA A 90 3.89 -14.68 -12.64
CA ALA A 90 2.72 -15.44 -12.21
C ALA A 90 3.00 -16.21 -10.91
N ALA A 91 4.16 -16.88 -10.81
CA ALA A 91 4.55 -17.58 -9.59
C ALA A 91 4.75 -16.64 -8.39
N GLU A 92 5.26 -15.43 -8.62
CA GLU A 92 5.39 -14.40 -7.58
C GLU A 92 4.04 -13.86 -7.10
N LEU A 93 3.06 -13.71 -8.00
CA LEU A 93 1.69 -13.33 -7.63
C LEU A 93 1.00 -14.43 -6.83
N ASP A 94 1.11 -15.69 -7.27
CA ASP A 94 0.58 -16.85 -6.52
C ASP A 94 1.23 -16.95 -5.13
N GLN A 95 2.53 -16.67 -5.03
CA GLN A 95 3.24 -16.66 -3.76
C GLN A 95 2.77 -15.49 -2.86
N GLN A 96 2.56 -14.30 -3.43
CA GLN A 96 1.99 -13.17 -2.68
C GLN A 96 0.62 -13.53 -2.10
N GLU A 97 -0.29 -14.06 -2.93
CA GLU A 97 -1.64 -14.45 -2.51
C GLU A 97 -1.59 -15.48 -1.37
N ARG A 98 -0.70 -16.49 -1.47
CA ARG A 98 -0.52 -17.49 -0.39
C ARG A 98 0.00 -16.90 0.92
N LEU A 99 0.89 -15.91 0.85
CA LEU A 99 1.43 -15.24 2.04
C LEU A 99 0.36 -14.37 2.72
N GLU A 100 -0.57 -13.80 1.95
CA GLU A 100 -1.67 -12.97 2.46
C GLU A 100 -2.86 -13.80 2.97
N ALA A 101 -3.19 -14.92 2.30
CA ALA A 101 -4.43 -15.65 2.51
C ALA A 101 -4.70 -16.03 3.98
N THR A 102 -3.73 -16.66 4.65
CA THR A 102 -3.92 -17.11 6.04
C THR A 102 -4.02 -15.93 7.02
N PRO A 103 -3.09 -14.97 7.07
CA PRO A 103 -3.22 -13.80 7.93
C PRO A 103 -4.49 -12.97 7.66
N SER A 104 -4.89 -12.79 6.40
CA SER A 104 -6.11 -12.07 6.03
C SER A 104 -7.37 -12.78 6.52
N ALA A 105 -7.44 -14.11 6.38
CA ALA A 105 -8.56 -14.89 6.90
C ALA A 105 -8.62 -14.86 8.44
N GLN A 106 -7.46 -14.88 9.12
CA GLN A 106 -7.40 -14.71 10.57
C GLN A 106 -7.86 -13.31 10.97
N MET A 107 -7.39 -12.25 10.31
CA MET A 107 -7.83 -10.87 10.56
C MET A 107 -9.34 -10.68 10.41
N ALA A 108 -9.98 -11.36 9.46
CA ALA A 108 -11.42 -11.28 9.25
C ALA A 108 -12.26 -11.86 10.42
N ARG A 109 -11.65 -12.67 11.31
CA ARG A 109 -12.32 -13.29 12.47
C ARG A 109 -12.31 -12.42 13.73
N LEU A 110 -11.50 -11.37 13.77
CA LEU A 110 -11.37 -10.48 14.93
C LEU A 110 -12.69 -9.82 15.36
N PRO A 111 -13.51 -9.25 14.44
CA PRO A 111 -14.75 -8.57 14.82
C PRO A 111 -15.78 -9.48 15.48
N ASN A 112 -15.73 -10.79 15.20
CA ASN A 112 -16.66 -11.79 15.73
C ASN A 112 -16.26 -12.31 17.12
N GLY A 113 -15.09 -11.93 17.64
CA GLY A 113 -14.57 -12.47 18.90
C GLY A 113 -14.18 -13.95 18.84
N GLU A 114 -14.04 -14.52 17.64
CA GLU A 114 -13.69 -15.92 17.41
C GLU A 114 -12.19 -16.23 17.61
N MET A 115 -11.40 -15.20 17.90
CA MET A 115 -9.95 -15.31 18.06
C MET A 115 -9.56 -15.13 19.52
N ASP A 116 -8.98 -16.16 20.11
CA ASP A 116 -8.40 -16.07 21.45
C ASP A 116 -7.03 -15.36 21.43
N ALA A 117 -6.47 -15.13 22.63
CA ALA A 117 -5.19 -14.45 22.79
C ALA A 117 -4.00 -15.23 22.20
N MET A 118 -4.07 -16.56 22.15
CA MET A 118 -2.99 -17.38 21.59
C MET A 118 -2.96 -17.24 20.07
N ALA A 119 -4.11 -17.45 19.43
CA ALA A 119 -4.29 -17.29 17.99
C ALA A 119 -3.96 -15.85 17.52
N PHE A 120 -4.31 -14.83 18.31
CA PHE A 120 -3.92 -13.45 18.02
C PHE A 120 -2.40 -13.25 18.04
N ASN A 121 -1.71 -13.80 19.05
CA ASN A 121 -0.25 -13.70 19.14
C ASN A 121 0.46 -14.46 18.02
N GLU A 122 -0.09 -15.57 17.56
CA GLU A 122 0.40 -16.30 16.38
C GLU A 122 0.26 -15.47 15.10
N LEU A 123 -0.91 -14.85 14.88
CA LEU A 123 -1.14 -13.93 13.76
C LEU A 123 -0.17 -12.75 13.80
N ARG A 124 -0.02 -12.11 14.95
CA ARG A 124 0.93 -11.00 15.13
C ARG A 124 2.37 -11.43 14.83
N SER A 125 2.75 -12.62 15.30
CA SER A 125 4.08 -13.19 15.07
C SER A 125 4.31 -13.55 13.59
N SER A 126 3.29 -14.01 12.87
CA SER A 126 3.38 -14.30 11.45
C SER A 126 3.61 -13.03 10.62
N ILE A 127 2.88 -11.95 10.92
CA ILE A 127 3.08 -10.62 10.30
C ILE A 127 4.49 -10.09 10.60
N ALA A 128 4.96 -10.18 11.85
CA ALA A 128 6.33 -9.79 12.21
C ALA A 128 7.39 -10.66 11.52
N GLY A 129 7.11 -11.95 11.31
CA GLY A 129 7.92 -12.86 10.50
C GLY A 129 8.03 -12.39 9.04
N LEU A 130 6.90 -12.04 8.43
CA LEU A 130 6.85 -11.52 7.07
C LEU A 130 7.60 -10.18 6.93
N LYS A 131 7.53 -9.31 7.94
CA LYS A 131 8.35 -8.08 8.01
C LYS A 131 9.85 -8.36 7.97
N ARG A 132 10.32 -9.37 8.71
CA ARG A 132 11.73 -9.77 8.67
C ARG A 132 12.12 -10.29 7.28
N GLN A 133 11.26 -11.09 6.65
CA GLN A 133 11.48 -11.57 5.27
C GLN A 133 11.53 -10.41 4.26
N ALA A 134 10.62 -9.45 4.38
CA ALA A 134 10.55 -8.25 3.56
C ALA A 134 11.78 -7.33 3.69
N GLY A 135 12.49 -7.38 4.83
CA GLY A 135 13.74 -6.66 5.07
C GLY A 135 15.01 -7.43 4.66
N SER A 136 14.88 -8.66 4.16
CA SER A 136 16.03 -9.46 3.71
C SER A 136 16.46 -9.11 2.28
N SER A 137 17.63 -9.59 1.85
CA SER A 137 18.12 -9.46 0.47
C SER A 137 17.89 -10.71 -0.38
N GLY A 138 17.13 -11.69 0.13
CA GLY A 138 16.85 -12.96 -0.56
C GLY A 138 15.85 -12.79 -1.70
N ARG A 139 15.82 -13.73 -2.67
CA ARG A 139 15.00 -13.65 -3.89
C ARG A 139 13.54 -13.20 -3.68
N ASP A 140 12.94 -13.61 -2.57
CA ASP A 140 11.51 -13.44 -2.30
C ASP A 140 11.19 -12.16 -1.49
N TRP A 141 12.19 -11.33 -1.19
CA TRP A 141 12.01 -10.14 -0.35
C TRP A 141 10.97 -9.17 -0.92
N LEU A 142 10.91 -9.03 -2.26
CA LEU A 142 9.93 -8.19 -2.94
C LEU A 142 8.50 -8.73 -2.81
N VAL A 143 8.34 -10.06 -2.90
CA VAL A 143 7.04 -10.72 -2.75
C VAL A 143 6.55 -10.57 -1.31
N ALA A 144 7.42 -10.85 -0.34
CA ALA A 144 7.13 -10.66 1.08
C ALA A 144 6.80 -9.19 1.41
N ARG A 145 7.54 -8.23 0.83
CA ARG A 145 7.28 -6.80 1.02
C ARG A 145 5.92 -6.37 0.46
N ARG A 146 5.53 -6.88 -0.71
CA ARG A 146 4.20 -6.63 -1.28
C ARG A 146 3.10 -7.22 -0.41
N ALA A 147 3.24 -8.50 -0.03
CA ALA A 147 2.30 -9.19 0.85
C ALA A 147 2.09 -8.46 2.18
N LEU A 148 3.20 -8.08 2.83
CA LEU A 148 3.17 -7.31 4.07
C LEU A 148 2.46 -5.96 3.90
N GLY A 149 2.70 -5.27 2.77
CA GLY A 149 2.03 -4.02 2.44
C GLY A 149 0.52 -4.18 2.40
N GLY A 150 0.01 -5.21 1.72
CA GLY A 150 -1.41 -5.55 1.68
C GLY A 150 -2.00 -5.80 3.08
N LEU A 151 -1.33 -6.63 3.89
CA LEU A 151 -1.77 -6.94 5.25
C LEU A 151 -1.78 -5.72 6.18
N VAL A 152 -0.79 -4.83 6.07
CA VAL A 152 -0.73 -3.58 6.86
C VAL A 152 -1.86 -2.63 6.46
N VAL A 153 -2.14 -2.49 5.15
CA VAL A 153 -3.27 -1.67 4.67
C VAL A 153 -4.59 -2.25 5.18
N GLN A 154 -4.81 -3.56 5.03
CA GLN A 154 -6.00 -4.23 5.55
C GLN A 154 -6.19 -3.98 7.05
N ALA A 155 -5.11 -4.10 7.84
CA ALA A 155 -5.16 -3.85 9.27
C ALA A 155 -5.54 -2.40 9.61
N TYR A 156 -4.98 -1.40 8.91
CA TYR A 156 -5.36 0.00 9.12
C TYR A 156 -6.82 0.27 8.76
N GLU A 157 -7.29 -0.20 7.60
CA GLU A 157 -8.67 0.00 7.14
C GLU A 157 -9.67 -0.67 8.09
N SER A 158 -9.39 -1.92 8.49
CA SER A 158 -10.25 -2.66 9.42
C SER A 158 -10.23 -2.07 10.84
N GLY A 159 -9.07 -1.56 11.28
CA GLY A 159 -8.94 -0.83 12.55
C GLY A 159 -9.74 0.46 12.57
N GLN A 160 -9.68 1.25 11.49
CA GLN A 160 -10.48 2.47 11.35
C GLN A 160 -11.98 2.15 11.31
N ALA A 161 -12.40 1.16 10.53
CA ALA A 161 -13.79 0.74 10.48
C ALA A 161 -14.31 0.27 11.86
N SER A 162 -13.49 -0.46 12.61
CA SER A 162 -13.83 -0.90 13.98
C SER A 162 -13.91 0.28 14.95
N LEU A 163 -13.03 1.28 14.82
CA LEU A 163 -13.06 2.51 15.60
C LEU A 163 -14.36 3.30 15.34
N ASP A 164 -14.75 3.46 14.07
CA ASP A 164 -15.97 4.16 13.68
C ASP A 164 -17.23 3.46 14.23
N GLN A 165 -17.18 2.12 14.32
CA GLN A 165 -18.22 1.30 14.96
C GLN A 165 -18.14 1.27 16.50
N LYS A 166 -17.20 2.01 17.10
CA LYS A 166 -16.92 2.03 18.55
C LYS A 166 -16.52 0.67 19.13
N ASN A 167 -16.06 -0.27 18.29
CA ASN A 167 -15.48 -1.53 18.72
C ASN A 167 -13.99 -1.34 19.06
N TYR A 168 -13.74 -0.60 20.14
CA TYR A 168 -12.40 -0.16 20.53
C TYR A 168 -11.42 -1.31 20.79
N SER A 169 -11.90 -2.43 21.34
CA SER A 169 -11.06 -3.61 21.59
C SER A 169 -10.52 -4.22 20.30
N VAL A 170 -11.38 -4.37 19.29
CA VAL A 170 -11.00 -4.92 17.99
C VAL A 170 -10.15 -3.91 17.21
N ALA A 171 -10.47 -2.62 17.30
CA ALA A 171 -9.64 -1.57 16.69
C ALA A 171 -8.20 -1.59 17.22
N LEU A 172 -8.01 -1.75 18.53
CA LEU A 172 -6.68 -1.89 19.14
C LEU A 172 -5.93 -3.12 18.63
N GLN A 173 -6.61 -4.25 18.45
CA GLN A 173 -6.00 -5.47 17.88
C GLN A 173 -5.51 -5.22 16.45
N TYR A 174 -6.34 -4.60 15.60
CA TYR A 174 -5.93 -4.25 14.23
C TYR A 174 -4.74 -3.28 14.19
N PHE A 175 -4.74 -2.23 15.02
CA PHE A 175 -3.61 -1.31 15.06
C PHE A 175 -2.33 -1.96 15.62
N ASP A 176 -2.42 -2.95 16.51
CA ASP A 176 -1.24 -3.74 16.93
C ASP A 176 -0.69 -4.60 15.78
N LEU A 177 -1.55 -5.21 14.95
CA LEU A 177 -1.12 -5.92 13.74
C LEU A 177 -0.47 -4.97 12.73
N ALA A 178 -1.05 -3.79 12.50
CA ALA A 178 -0.48 -2.76 11.63
C ALA A 178 0.90 -2.29 12.13
N ALA A 179 1.06 -2.07 13.44
CA ALA A 179 2.33 -1.72 14.05
C ALA A 179 3.38 -2.84 13.92
N ALA A 180 2.96 -4.10 14.09
CA ALA A 180 3.84 -5.26 13.92
C ALA A 180 4.40 -5.35 12.50
N GLY A 181 3.58 -5.08 11.48
CA GLY A 181 3.97 -5.17 10.07
C GLY A 181 4.62 -3.91 9.48
N SER A 182 4.27 -2.71 9.98
CA SER A 182 4.69 -1.46 9.35
C SER A 182 6.18 -1.14 9.56
N ALA A 183 6.85 -0.65 8.52
CA ALA A 183 8.17 -0.05 8.63
C ALA A 183 8.17 1.27 9.44
N LYS A 184 7.02 1.96 9.46
CA LYS A 184 6.79 3.22 10.19
C LYS A 184 5.52 3.06 11.05
N PRO A 185 5.61 2.47 12.25
CA PRO A 185 4.44 2.11 13.05
C PRO A 185 3.82 3.29 13.81
N ALA A 186 4.39 4.50 13.69
CA ALA A 186 4.00 5.65 14.49
C ALA A 186 2.50 5.99 14.41
N TRP A 187 1.90 5.90 13.21
CA TRP A 187 0.48 6.15 13.02
C TRP A 187 -0.41 5.12 13.74
N ALA A 188 -0.05 3.84 13.71
CA ALA A 188 -0.76 2.81 14.46
C ALA A 188 -0.71 3.05 15.97
N TYR A 189 0.46 3.40 16.51
CA TYR A 189 0.58 3.76 17.93
C TYR A 189 -0.25 5.00 18.28
N TYR A 190 -0.27 6.01 17.41
CA TYR A 190 -1.11 7.18 17.60
C TYR A 190 -2.61 6.83 17.63
N GLN A 191 -3.09 5.99 16.70
CA GLN A 191 -4.49 5.55 16.72
C GLN A 191 -4.84 4.76 17.99
N SER A 192 -3.95 3.89 18.44
CA SER A 192 -4.12 3.20 19.73
C SER A 192 -4.16 4.17 20.91
N ALA A 193 -3.31 5.21 20.92
CA ALA A 193 -3.32 6.24 21.95
C ALA A 193 -4.66 7.00 21.98
N ARG A 194 -5.21 7.36 20.81
CA ARG A 194 -6.54 7.98 20.70
C ARG A 194 -7.62 7.09 21.30
N ILE A 195 -7.60 5.78 21.00
CA ILE A 195 -8.56 4.83 21.57
C ILE A 195 -8.46 4.80 23.09
N TYR A 196 -7.26 4.71 23.66
CA TYR A 196 -7.08 4.74 25.11
C TYR A 196 -7.48 6.07 25.74
N ALA A 197 -7.27 7.18 25.03
CA ALA A 197 -7.75 8.51 25.42
C ALA A 197 -9.28 8.60 25.39
N ILE A 198 -9.98 7.87 24.52
CA ILE A 198 -11.45 7.77 24.50
C ILE A 198 -11.95 6.90 25.66
N THR A 199 -11.31 5.74 25.89
CA THR A 199 -11.75 4.75 26.90
C THR A 199 -11.28 5.06 28.33
N SER A 200 -10.59 6.19 28.52
CA SER A 200 -10.10 6.66 29.84
C SER A 200 -8.92 5.89 30.42
N ASP A 201 -8.20 5.10 29.61
CA ASP A 201 -6.97 4.44 30.03
C ASP A 201 -5.75 5.37 29.86
N LYS A 202 -5.57 6.26 30.84
CA LYS A 202 -4.45 7.24 30.88
C LYS A 202 -3.09 6.56 30.71
N LYS A 203 -2.87 5.41 31.35
CA LYS A 203 -1.56 4.76 31.40
C LYS A 203 -1.19 4.21 30.02
N SER A 204 -2.12 3.51 29.39
CA SER A 204 -1.91 2.94 28.06
C SER A 204 -1.81 4.03 26.99
N MET A 205 -2.64 5.08 27.08
CA MET A 205 -2.56 6.25 26.21
C MET A 205 -1.15 6.87 26.21
N LEU A 206 -0.61 7.20 27.40
CA LEU A 206 0.74 7.80 27.51
C LEU A 206 1.84 6.86 27.01
N SER A 207 1.68 5.55 27.21
CA SER A 207 2.61 4.54 26.70
C SER A 207 2.65 4.53 25.17
N GLU A 208 1.48 4.54 24.51
CA GLU A 208 1.37 4.54 23.06
C GLU A 208 1.86 5.86 22.43
N LEU A 209 1.60 7.02 23.07
CA LEU A 209 2.15 8.30 22.60
C LEU A 209 3.69 8.32 22.63
N LYS A 210 4.31 7.70 23.64
CA LYS A 210 5.77 7.56 23.69
C LYS A 210 6.31 6.65 22.59
N LYS A 211 5.63 5.54 22.29
CA LYS A 211 5.99 4.69 21.14
C LYS A 211 5.88 5.45 19.82
N CYS A 212 4.85 6.29 19.68
CA CYS A 212 4.65 7.16 18.52
C CYS A 212 5.84 8.13 18.30
N LEU A 213 6.31 8.79 19.38
CA LEU A 213 7.52 9.62 19.37
C LEU A 213 8.76 8.85 18.91
N THR A 214 9.01 7.70 19.52
CA THR A 214 10.17 6.86 19.18
C THR A 214 10.12 6.40 17.72
N ALA A 215 8.91 6.27 17.15
CA ALA A 215 8.70 5.89 15.76
C ALA A 215 8.76 7.09 14.78
N GLY A 216 9.05 8.31 15.26
CA GLY A 216 9.39 9.46 14.41
C GLY A 216 8.22 10.37 14.02
N VAL A 217 7.10 10.36 14.75
CA VAL A 217 6.04 11.37 14.58
C VAL A 217 6.23 12.49 15.60
N HIS A 218 6.21 13.72 15.09
CA HIS A 218 6.50 14.93 15.85
C HIS A 218 5.45 16.03 15.64
N ASP A 219 4.36 15.76 14.93
CA ASP A 219 3.31 16.75 14.70
C ASP A 219 2.48 16.96 15.97
N SER A 220 2.87 17.96 16.77
CA SER A 220 2.19 18.27 18.03
C SER A 220 0.71 18.66 17.86
N SER A 221 0.28 19.07 16.67
CA SER A 221 -1.13 19.41 16.41
C SER A 221 -2.05 18.18 16.50
N ALA A 222 -1.50 16.98 16.36
CA ALA A 222 -2.23 15.74 16.57
C ALA A 222 -2.73 15.58 18.02
N LEU A 223 -2.10 16.26 18.99
CA LEU A 223 -2.51 16.23 20.40
C LEU A 223 -3.62 17.23 20.73
N ASP A 224 -4.08 18.02 19.75
CA ASP A 224 -5.14 19.01 19.94
C ASP A 224 -6.56 18.45 19.73
N LEU A 225 -6.67 17.18 19.35
CA LEU A 225 -7.97 16.51 19.18
C LEU A 225 -8.77 16.42 20.50
N ASP A 226 -10.09 16.37 20.36
CA ASP A 226 -11.05 16.42 21.47
C ASP A 226 -10.82 15.32 22.53
N GLU A 227 -10.45 14.11 22.10
CA GLU A 227 -10.16 12.98 22.98
C GLU A 227 -9.01 13.24 23.97
N PHE A 228 -8.10 14.17 23.65
CA PHE A 228 -6.95 14.49 24.50
C PHE A 228 -7.19 15.70 25.42
N GLN A 229 -8.27 16.48 25.21
CA GLN A 229 -8.51 17.73 25.92
C GLN A 229 -8.51 17.57 27.44
N ARG A 230 -9.13 16.50 27.94
CA ARG A 230 -9.19 16.19 29.39
C ARG A 230 -7.85 15.85 30.03
N TYR A 231 -6.82 15.57 29.23
CA TYR A 231 -5.48 15.25 29.70
C TYR A 231 -4.52 16.43 29.60
N ARG A 232 -4.92 17.57 29.04
CA ARG A 232 -4.04 18.72 28.85
C ARG A 232 -3.42 19.22 30.14
N ASP A 233 -4.10 19.10 31.28
CA ASP A 233 -3.58 19.49 32.59
C ASP A 233 -2.79 18.42 33.34
N VAL A 234 -2.76 17.19 32.82
CA VAL A 234 -2.02 16.09 33.41
C VAL A 234 -0.51 16.31 33.18
N PRO A 235 0.32 16.38 34.24
CA PRO A 235 1.75 16.66 34.10
C PRO A 235 2.48 15.71 33.15
N GLU A 236 2.15 14.42 33.19
CA GLU A 236 2.77 13.41 32.32
C GLU A 236 2.39 13.59 30.85
N PHE A 237 1.17 14.08 30.57
CA PHE A 237 0.74 14.39 29.20
C PHE A 237 1.44 15.67 28.69
N LYS A 238 1.53 16.72 29.52
CA LYS A 238 2.30 17.94 29.20
C LYS A 238 3.75 17.60 28.84
N ALA A 239 4.39 16.72 29.62
CA ALA A 239 5.76 16.29 29.37
C ALA A 239 5.93 15.62 27.98
N VAL A 240 5.00 14.73 27.61
CA VAL A 240 5.00 14.10 26.28
C VAL A 240 4.75 15.15 25.19
N ALA A 241 3.77 16.04 25.36
CA ALA A 241 3.46 17.07 24.36
C ALA A 241 4.64 18.04 24.11
N GLU A 242 5.37 18.44 25.16
CA GLU A 242 6.58 19.25 25.02
C GLU A 242 7.73 18.48 24.35
N GLU A 243 7.83 17.17 24.54
CA GLU A 243 8.77 16.33 23.79
C GLU A 243 8.44 16.27 22.30
N TRP A 244 7.16 16.18 21.91
CA TRP A 244 6.74 16.27 20.50
C TRP A 244 7.17 17.59 19.87
N LYS A 245 6.89 18.72 20.54
CA LYS A 245 7.25 20.05 20.04
C LYS A 245 8.75 20.23 19.84
N ARG A 246 9.57 19.75 20.78
CA ARG A 246 11.04 19.82 20.67
C ARG A 246 11.56 19.05 19.47
N ASN A 247 11.01 17.86 19.21
CA ASN A 247 11.43 17.03 18.08
C ASN A 247 10.82 17.46 16.73
N ALA A 248 9.84 18.37 16.73
CA ALA A 248 9.22 18.91 15.51
C ALA A 248 10.07 19.98 14.83
N THR A 249 11.08 20.52 15.52
CA THR A 249 11.95 21.56 14.99
C THR A 249 13.08 20.89 14.20
N PRO A 250 13.20 21.13 12.88
CA PRO A 250 14.16 20.46 12.00
C PRO A 250 15.63 20.78 12.34
#